data_AF-A0A512BR64-F1
#
_entry.id   AF-A0A512BR64-F1
#
_cell.length_a   1.000
_cell.length_b   1.000
_cell.length_c   1.000
_cell.angle_alpha   90.00
_cell.angle_beta   90.00
_cell.angle_gamma   90.00
#
_symmetry.space_group_name_H-M   'P 1'
#
loop_
_entity.id
_entity.type
_entity.pdbx_description
1 polymer ?
#
loop_
_entity_poly.entity_id
_entity_poly.type
_entity_poly.pdbx_seq_one_letter_code
_entity_poly.pdbx_strand_id
1 'polypeptide(L)'
;MLDMSWGEVMVIGAVALIVIGPKDLPRALRTVGQVTGKVRRMAAEFQGQFQEAIREAELDDVKQQLQGMNDSVSSMNKGFNPIQSIRDELKTAVDAPVTSQAPASTEEPAIAQVTGEATLPAPVEPDVPLPIPPVEPIDDPAEVIAESLRREAEIEAEKAAAARAALDEKSDLKAS
;
A
#
# COMPACT_ATOMS: atom_id res chain seq x y z
N MET A 1 15.21 -17.91 -8.22
CA MET A 1 14.45 -17.63 -6.98
C MET A 1 12.98 -17.35 -7.26
N LEU A 2 12.40 -17.95 -8.31
CA LEU A 2 10.95 -18.09 -8.44
C LEU A 2 10.64 -19.52 -8.04
N ASP A 3 10.95 -19.87 -6.80
CA ASP A 3 10.62 -21.15 -6.17
C ASP A 3 9.11 -21.24 -5.86
N MET A 4 8.30 -20.47 -6.57
CA MET A 4 6.86 -20.47 -6.50
C MET A 4 6.37 -21.66 -7.31
N SER A 5 6.18 -22.78 -6.61
CA SER A 5 5.63 -24.00 -7.20
C SER A 5 4.22 -23.71 -7.74
N TRP A 6 3.82 -24.39 -8.82
CA TRP A 6 2.47 -24.22 -9.35
C TRP A 6 1.39 -24.56 -8.31
N GLY A 7 1.72 -25.47 -7.38
CA GLY A 7 0.89 -25.76 -6.21
C GLY A 7 0.76 -24.62 -5.21
N GLU A 8 1.83 -23.82 -5.00
CA GLU A 8 1.81 -22.70 -4.07
C GLU A 8 0.92 -21.56 -4.58
N VAL A 9 0.97 -21.28 -5.88
CA VAL A 9 0.04 -20.32 -6.50
C VAL A 9 -1.41 -20.82 -6.40
N MET A 10 -1.64 -22.13 -6.52
CA MET A 10 -2.97 -22.71 -6.38
C MET A 10 -3.51 -22.56 -4.94
N VAL A 11 -2.67 -22.77 -3.93
CA VAL A 11 -3.02 -22.58 -2.51
C VAL A 11 -3.33 -21.11 -2.23
N ILE A 12 -2.47 -20.18 -2.67
CA ILE A 12 -2.72 -18.73 -2.50
C ILE A 12 -3.98 -18.32 -3.26
N GLY A 13 -4.21 -18.86 -4.47
CA GLY A 13 -5.42 -18.65 -5.23
C GLY A 13 -6.67 -19.09 -4.46
N ALA A 14 -6.65 -20.28 -3.84
CA ALA A 14 -7.77 -20.77 -3.03
C ALA A 14 -8.03 -19.87 -1.81
N VAL A 15 -6.99 -19.48 -1.07
CA VAL A 15 -7.12 -18.57 0.09
C VAL A 15 -7.66 -17.21 -0.35
N ALA A 16 -7.14 -16.66 -1.45
CA ALA A 16 -7.61 -15.39 -1.99
C ALA A 16 -9.08 -15.47 -2.44
N LEU A 17 -9.54 -16.59 -3.01
CA LEU A 17 -10.95 -16.79 -3.37
C LEU A 17 -11.87 -16.82 -2.13
N ILE A 18 -11.41 -17.35 -1.00
CA ILE A 18 -12.19 -17.39 0.25
C ILE A 18 -12.27 -16.00 0.89
N VAL A 19 -11.14 -15.28 0.95
CA VAL A 19 -11.05 -13.99 1.65
C VAL A 19 -11.66 -12.85 0.83
N ILE A 20 -11.33 -12.77 -0.46
CA ILE A 20 -11.79 -11.70 -1.36
C ILE A 20 -13.13 -12.07 -2.00
N GLY A 21 -13.37 -13.37 -2.21
CA GLY A 21 -14.53 -13.86 -2.93
C GLY A 21 -14.22 -14.15 -4.41
N PRO A 22 -14.83 -15.20 -5.00
CA PRO A 22 -14.54 -15.64 -6.37
C PRO A 22 -14.95 -14.64 -7.46
N LYS A 23 -15.88 -13.73 -7.16
CA LYS A 23 -16.35 -12.69 -8.10
C LYS A 23 -15.49 -11.44 -8.07
N ASP A 24 -14.87 -11.15 -6.92
CA ASP A 24 -14.11 -9.92 -6.71
C ASP A 24 -12.62 -10.09 -7.02
N LEU A 25 -12.07 -11.30 -6.86
CA LEU A 25 -10.71 -11.64 -7.26
C LEU A 25 -10.39 -11.27 -8.73
N PRO A 26 -11.20 -11.65 -9.76
CA PRO A 26 -10.90 -11.28 -11.14
C PRO A 26 -10.98 -9.76 -11.37
N ARG A 27 -11.79 -9.04 -10.60
CA ARG A 27 -11.86 -7.57 -10.66
C ARG A 27 -10.63 -6.94 -10.02
N ALA A 28 -10.18 -7.44 -8.87
CA ALA A 28 -8.96 -7.00 -8.19
C ALA A 28 -7.71 -7.25 -9.05
N LEU A 29 -7.57 -8.44 -9.65
CA LEU A 29 -6.48 -8.76 -10.56
C LEU A 29 -6.45 -7.84 -11.78
N ARG A 30 -7.61 -7.47 -12.33
CA ARG A 30 -7.69 -6.48 -13.41
C ARG A 30 -7.20 -5.11 -12.96
N THR A 31 -7.61 -4.64 -11.79
CA THR A 31 -7.17 -3.35 -11.26
C THR A 31 -5.66 -3.32 -11.02
N VAL A 32 -5.13 -4.33 -10.32
CA VAL A 32 -3.68 -4.48 -10.10
C VAL A 32 -2.94 -4.57 -11.43
N GLY A 33 -3.45 -5.36 -12.37
CA GLY A 33 -2.87 -5.51 -13.71
C GLY A 33 -2.84 -4.19 -14.48
N GLN A 34 -3.90 -3.37 -14.40
CA GLN A 34 -3.94 -2.04 -15.03
C GLN A 34 -2.93 -1.08 -14.39
N VAL A 35 -2.83 -1.05 -13.06
CA VAL A 35 -1.86 -0.21 -12.35
C VAL A 35 -0.43 -0.63 -12.68
N THR A 36 -0.11 -1.93 -12.57
CA THR A 36 1.20 -2.47 -12.93
C THR A 36 1.52 -2.25 -14.40
N GLY A 37 0.53 -2.34 -15.29
CA GLY A 37 0.70 -2.03 -16.71
C GLY A 37 1.06 -0.57 -16.96
N LYS A 38 0.41 0.38 -16.27
CA LYS A 38 0.74 1.80 -16.33
C LYS A 38 2.15 2.06 -15.81
N VAL A 39 2.51 1.50 -14.65
CA VAL A 39 3.86 1.62 -14.08
C VAL A 39 4.91 1.04 -15.03
N ARG A 40 4.65 -0.11 -15.64
CA ARG A 40 5.56 -0.72 -16.63
C ARG A 40 5.75 0.17 -17.85
N ARG A 41 4.67 0.81 -18.32
CA ARG A 41 4.76 1.74 -19.46
C ARG A 41 5.57 2.98 -19.10
N MET A 42 5.31 3.57 -17.94
CA MET A 42 6.10 4.70 -17.43
C MET A 42 7.57 4.29 -17.27
N ALA A 43 7.84 3.12 -16.68
CA ALA A 43 9.19 2.59 -16.54
C ALA A 43 9.88 2.36 -17.89
N ALA A 44 9.16 1.96 -18.93
CA ALA A 44 9.72 1.84 -20.28
C ALA A 44 10.10 3.21 -20.88
N GLU A 45 9.30 4.24 -20.62
CA GLU A 45 9.59 5.63 -21.01
C GLU A 45 10.79 6.18 -20.21
N PHE A 46 10.84 5.96 -18.90
CA PHE A 46 11.98 6.30 -18.05
C PHE A 46 13.24 5.55 -18.45
N GLN A 47 13.15 4.26 -18.76
CA GLN A 47 14.29 3.49 -19.23
C GLN A 47 14.86 4.08 -20.52
N GLY A 48 14.01 4.51 -21.45
CA GLY A 48 14.44 5.22 -22.67
C GLY A 48 15.17 6.53 -22.38
N GLN A 49 14.63 7.37 -21.49
CA GLN A 49 15.25 8.65 -21.10
C GLN A 49 16.52 8.45 -20.24
N PHE A 50 16.53 7.43 -19.39
CA PHE A 50 17.62 7.09 -18.49
C PHE A 50 18.77 6.43 -19.22
N GLN A 51 18.52 5.61 -20.25
CA GLN A 51 19.59 5.09 -21.12
C GLN A 51 20.32 6.23 -21.86
N GLU A 52 19.60 7.27 -22.28
CA GLU A 52 20.18 8.46 -22.90
C GLU A 52 20.99 9.27 -21.87
N ALA A 53 20.40 9.54 -20.70
CA ALA A 53 21.06 10.28 -19.62
C ALA A 53 22.27 9.55 -19.03
N ILE A 54 22.24 8.22 -18.89
CA ILE A 54 23.37 7.39 -18.43
C ILE A 54 24.50 7.34 -19.45
N ARG A 55 24.19 7.50 -20.74
CA ARG A 55 25.23 7.57 -21.76
C ARG A 55 26.02 8.88 -21.67
N GLU A 56 25.36 9.92 -21.15
CA GLU A 56 25.90 11.27 -20.93
C GLU A 56 26.46 11.48 -19.50
N ALA A 57 25.93 10.76 -18.50
CA ALA A 57 26.29 10.87 -17.08
C ALA A 57 26.92 9.57 -16.54
N GLU A 58 28.03 9.73 -15.83
CA GLU A 58 28.94 8.67 -15.36
C GLU A 58 28.22 7.47 -14.69
N LEU A 59 28.32 6.31 -15.36
CA LEU A 59 27.71 5.02 -14.98
C LEU A 59 28.03 4.52 -13.55
N ASP A 60 29.13 4.97 -12.94
CA ASP A 60 29.64 4.42 -11.68
C ASP A 60 28.83 4.84 -10.45
N ASP A 61 28.32 6.07 -10.39
CA ASP A 61 27.53 6.56 -9.24
C ASP A 61 26.17 5.85 -9.14
N VAL A 62 25.50 5.65 -10.28
CA VAL A 62 24.25 4.88 -10.35
C VAL A 62 24.49 3.43 -9.93
N LYS A 63 25.61 2.85 -10.36
CA LYS A 63 25.96 1.47 -10.05
C LYS A 63 26.27 1.26 -8.56
N GLN A 64 26.85 2.26 -7.89
CA GLN A 64 27.11 2.23 -6.45
C GLN A 64 25.80 2.31 -5.64
N GLN A 65 24.86 3.18 -6.04
CA GLN A 65 23.54 3.27 -5.39
C GLN A 65 22.72 1.99 -5.55
N LEU A 66 22.73 1.37 -6.74
CA LEU A 66 22.03 0.12 -7.00
C LEU A 66 22.58 -1.04 -6.14
N GLN A 67 23.90 -1.13 -5.96
CA GLN A 67 24.52 -2.15 -5.11
C GLN A 67 24.13 -1.96 -3.63
N GLY A 68 24.20 -0.74 -3.10
CA GLY A 68 23.81 -0.46 -1.71
C GLY A 68 22.33 -0.77 -1.41
N MET A 69 21.44 -0.55 -2.39
CA MET A 69 20.04 -0.91 -2.27
C MET A 69 19.81 -2.43 -2.32
N ASN A 70 20.48 -3.14 -3.23
CA ASN A 70 20.39 -4.60 -3.32
C ASN A 70 20.91 -5.30 -2.05
N ASP A 71 21.98 -4.81 -1.45
CA ASP A 71 22.51 -5.34 -0.20
C ASP A 71 21.53 -5.13 0.97
N SER A 72 20.91 -3.95 1.03
CA SER A 72 19.89 -3.63 2.04
C SER A 72 18.67 -4.56 1.93
N VAL A 73 18.13 -4.76 0.73
CA VAL A 73 17.00 -5.68 0.49
C VAL A 73 17.39 -7.13 0.80
N SER A 74 18.60 -7.55 0.40
CA SER A 74 19.09 -8.91 0.69
C SER A 74 19.28 -9.17 2.19
N SER A 75 19.69 -8.15 2.94
CA SER A 75 19.81 -8.22 4.40
C SER A 75 18.44 -8.31 5.10
N MET A 76 17.42 -7.61 4.60
CA MET A 76 16.04 -7.69 5.11
C MET A 76 15.41 -9.07 4.84
N ASN A 77 15.62 -9.64 3.65
CA ASN A 77 15.12 -10.98 3.32
C ASN A 77 15.79 -12.11 4.14
N LYS A 78 17.02 -11.95 4.59
CA LYS A 78 17.68 -12.93 5.48
C LYS A 78 17.05 -12.97 6.88
N GLY A 79 16.48 -11.86 7.36
CA GLY A 79 15.83 -11.77 8.68
C GLY A 79 14.42 -12.36 8.72
N PHE A 80 13.73 -12.41 7.57
CA PHE A 80 12.39 -12.97 7.43
C PHE A 80 12.45 -14.26 6.59
N ASN A 81 12.82 -15.38 7.21
CA ASN A 81 12.77 -16.69 6.55
C ASN A 81 11.60 -17.54 7.08
N PRO A 82 10.33 -17.17 6.80
CA PRO A 82 9.14 -17.87 7.30
C PRO A 82 9.09 -19.32 6.83
N ILE A 83 9.72 -19.64 5.71
CA ILE A 83 9.85 -20.99 5.16
C ILE A 83 10.58 -21.92 6.14
N GLN A 84 11.60 -21.42 6.85
CA GLN A 84 12.36 -22.22 7.81
C GLN A 84 11.47 -22.61 9.01
N SER A 85 10.73 -21.64 9.56
CA SER A 85 9.80 -21.86 10.69
C SER A 85 8.68 -22.83 10.33
N ILE A 86 8.04 -22.66 9.16
CA ILE A 86 6.98 -23.56 8.69
C ILE A 86 7.53 -24.97 8.45
N ARG A 87 8.76 -25.09 7.93
CA ARG A 87 9.43 -26.38 7.72
C ARG A 87 9.71 -27.09 9.04
N ASP A 88 10.11 -26.37 10.08
CA ASP A 88 10.38 -26.93 11.40
C ASP A 88 9.07 -27.34 12.10
N GLU A 89 8.01 -26.54 12.01
CA GLU A 89 6.67 -26.89 12.51
C GLU A 89 6.08 -28.12 11.81
N LEU A 90 6.23 -28.23 10.49
CA LEU A 90 5.79 -29.39 9.72
C LEU A 90 6.59 -30.65 10.05
N LYS A 91 7.90 -30.55 10.28
CA LYS A 91 8.70 -31.69 10.74
C LYS A 91 8.26 -32.15 12.13
N THR A 92 8.01 -31.22 13.05
CA THR A 92 7.50 -31.53 14.38
C THR A 92 6.10 -32.16 14.34
N ALA A 93 5.22 -31.72 13.45
CA ALA A 93 3.89 -32.29 13.29
C ALA A 93 3.89 -33.67 12.61
N VAL A 94 4.85 -33.94 11.72
CA VAL A 94 4.98 -35.23 11.01
C VAL A 94 5.69 -36.29 11.88
N ASP A 95 6.59 -35.89 12.78
CA ASP A 95 7.28 -36.80 13.70
C ASP A 95 6.47 -37.10 14.98
N ALA A 96 5.40 -36.34 15.23
CA ALA A 96 4.47 -36.62 16.31
C ALA A 96 3.64 -37.88 15.99
N PRO A 97 3.73 -38.97 16.79
CA PRO A 97 2.90 -40.14 16.57
C PRO A 97 1.43 -39.77 16.76
N VAL A 98 0.63 -39.94 15.72
CA VAL A 98 -0.83 -39.83 15.74
C VAL A 98 -1.43 -40.88 16.68
N THR A 99 -1.46 -40.58 17.98
CA THR A 99 -2.41 -41.21 18.88
C THR A 99 -3.76 -40.59 18.62
N SER A 100 -4.48 -41.23 17.71
CA SER A 100 -5.92 -41.09 17.53
C SER A 100 -6.59 -41.28 18.88
N GLN A 101 -7.08 -40.20 19.48
CA GLN A 101 -7.99 -40.26 20.61
C GLN A 101 -9.23 -39.45 20.21
N ALA A 102 -10.17 -40.17 19.60
CA ALA A 102 -11.55 -39.76 19.56
C ALA A 102 -12.16 -39.98 20.95
N PRO A 103 -12.92 -39.00 21.47
CA PRO A 103 -14.08 -39.30 22.28
C PRO A 103 -15.33 -38.84 21.52
N ALA A 104 -16.20 -39.82 21.32
CA ALA A 104 -17.58 -39.62 20.93
C ALA A 104 -18.30 -38.72 21.93
N SER A 105 -19.12 -37.79 21.42
CA SER A 105 -20.40 -37.36 21.99
C SER A 105 -20.97 -36.24 21.13
N THR A 106 -22.05 -36.53 20.42
CA THR A 106 -23.22 -35.65 20.21
C THR A 106 -24.15 -36.39 19.27
N GLU A 107 -25.14 -37.08 19.85
CA GLU A 107 -26.46 -37.27 19.24
C GLU A 107 -27.42 -37.62 20.38
N GLU A 108 -28.16 -36.61 20.82
CA GLU A 108 -29.61 -36.62 21.12
C GLU A 108 -29.94 -35.47 22.09
N PRO A 109 -30.84 -34.57 21.68
CA PRO A 109 -32.01 -34.42 22.54
C PRO A 109 -33.32 -34.35 21.73
N ALA A 110 -34.17 -35.32 22.05
CA ALA A 110 -35.61 -35.25 22.20
C ALA A 110 -36.30 -33.92 21.82
N ILE A 111 -37.04 -34.00 20.72
CA ILE A 111 -38.31 -33.31 20.48
C ILE A 111 -39.26 -33.48 21.68
N ALA A 112 -39.54 -32.39 22.40
CA ALA A 112 -40.83 -32.00 22.97
C ALA A 112 -40.63 -30.85 23.96
N GLN A 113 -41.14 -29.66 23.67
CA GLN A 113 -42.09 -28.91 24.53
C GLN A 113 -42.67 -27.75 23.70
N VAL A 114 -43.93 -27.90 23.31
CA VAL A 114 -44.84 -26.81 22.96
C VAL A 114 -45.63 -26.53 24.25
N THR A 115 -45.60 -25.30 24.78
CA THR A 115 -46.70 -24.58 25.49
C THR A 115 -46.12 -23.31 26.15
N GLY A 116 -46.78 -22.17 25.93
CA GLY A 116 -46.48 -20.85 26.52
C GLY A 116 -46.54 -19.76 25.46
N GLU A 117 -47.71 -19.46 24.91
CA GLU A 117 -48.62 -18.42 25.39
C GLU A 117 -48.04 -16.99 25.29
N ALA A 118 -48.61 -16.24 24.33
CA ALA A 118 -48.79 -14.79 24.28
C ALA A 118 -47.58 -13.85 24.45
N THR A 119 -47.17 -13.20 23.35
CA THR A 119 -47.42 -11.74 23.13
C THR A 119 -46.64 -11.28 21.89
N LEU A 120 -47.37 -10.80 20.88
CA LEU A 120 -46.83 -9.96 19.81
C LEU A 120 -46.54 -8.56 20.38
N PRO A 121 -45.43 -7.93 19.97
CA PRO A 121 -45.61 -6.60 19.40
C PRO A 121 -44.85 -6.41 18.09
N ALA A 122 -45.55 -5.78 17.16
CA ALA A 122 -45.10 -5.34 15.84
C ALA A 122 -44.17 -4.09 15.96
N PRO A 123 -43.63 -3.57 14.83
CA PRO A 123 -42.34 -2.90 14.72
C PRO A 123 -42.34 -1.46 15.25
N VAL A 124 -41.18 -0.98 15.70
CA VAL A 124 -40.95 0.43 16.02
C VAL A 124 -39.57 0.86 15.52
N GLU A 125 -39.53 1.47 14.33
CA GLU A 125 -38.58 2.52 14.03
C GLU A 125 -39.00 3.77 14.81
N PRO A 126 -38.05 4.50 15.41
CA PRO A 126 -38.08 5.95 15.24
C PRO A 126 -36.70 6.54 14.94
N ASP A 127 -36.69 7.21 13.79
CA ASP A 127 -35.95 8.42 13.44
C ASP A 127 -35.37 9.20 14.63
N VAL A 128 -34.03 9.29 14.70
CA VAL A 128 -33.32 10.27 15.52
C VAL A 128 -32.51 11.16 14.57
N PRO A 129 -32.97 12.41 14.32
CA PRO A 129 -32.22 13.36 13.50
C PRO A 129 -30.95 13.77 14.22
N LEU A 130 -29.78 13.39 13.68
CA LEU A 130 -28.51 13.92 14.17
C LEU A 130 -28.34 15.38 13.72
N PRO A 131 -28.00 16.31 14.63
CA PRO A 131 -27.81 17.72 14.29
C PRO A 131 -26.58 17.88 13.38
N ILE A 132 -26.81 18.41 12.18
CA ILE A 132 -25.76 18.75 11.22
C ILE A 132 -25.18 20.11 11.64
N PRO A 133 -23.87 20.25 11.92
CA PRO A 133 -23.27 21.56 12.16
C PRO A 133 -23.37 22.42 10.88
N PRO A 134 -23.50 23.75 10.98
CA PRO A 134 -23.51 24.63 9.82
C PRO A 134 -22.19 24.49 9.06
N VAL A 135 -22.26 24.05 7.80
CA VAL A 135 -21.12 24.10 6.88
C VAL A 135 -20.96 25.56 6.48
N GLU A 136 -19.90 26.18 6.98
CA GLU A 136 -19.43 27.49 6.52
C GLU A 136 -19.23 27.48 5.00
N PRO A 137 -19.54 28.58 4.29
CA PRO A 137 -19.44 28.61 2.84
C PRO A 137 -18.01 28.27 2.42
N ILE A 138 -17.89 27.27 1.55
CA ILE A 138 -16.63 26.87 0.94
C ILE A 138 -16.15 28.07 0.13
N ASP A 139 -15.21 28.84 0.68
CA ASP A 139 -14.42 29.80 -0.07
C ASP A 139 -13.80 29.05 -1.26
N ASP A 140 -13.94 29.63 -2.45
CA ASP A 140 -13.57 29.01 -3.72
C ASP A 140 -12.09 28.60 -3.64
N PRO A 141 -11.74 27.29 -3.76
CA PRO A 141 -10.36 26.81 -3.63
C PRO A 141 -9.40 27.47 -4.64
N ALA A 142 -9.94 28.11 -5.68
CA ALA A 142 -9.16 28.91 -6.61
C ALA A 142 -8.52 30.15 -5.98
N GLU A 143 -9.16 30.79 -4.99
CA GLU A 143 -8.70 32.07 -4.43
C GLU A 143 -7.55 31.90 -3.44
N VAL A 144 -7.61 30.84 -2.62
CA VAL A 144 -6.50 30.44 -1.72
C VAL A 144 -5.25 29.97 -2.49
N ILE A 145 -5.44 29.29 -3.63
CA ILE A 145 -4.33 28.90 -4.51
C ILE A 145 -3.73 30.14 -5.21
N ALA A 146 -4.57 31.08 -5.65
CA ALA A 146 -4.09 32.32 -6.25
C ALA A 146 -3.30 33.20 -5.25
N GLU A 147 -3.73 33.25 -3.98
CA GLU A 147 -3.05 34.05 -2.96
C GLU A 147 -1.72 33.43 -2.50
N SER A 148 -1.66 32.10 -2.39
CA SER A 148 -0.42 31.37 -2.09
C SER A 148 0.63 31.52 -3.19
N LEU A 149 0.24 31.40 -4.47
CA LEU A 149 1.15 31.61 -5.62
C LEU A 149 1.68 33.05 -5.70
N ARG A 150 0.87 34.05 -5.33
CA ARG A 150 1.31 35.46 -5.29
C ARG A 150 2.36 35.70 -4.21
N ARG A 151 2.16 35.17 -3.00
CA ARG A 151 3.17 35.27 -1.92
C ARG A 151 4.48 34.60 -2.30
N GLU A 152 4.42 33.45 -2.96
CA GLU A 152 5.63 32.73 -3.39
C GLU A 152 6.41 33.51 -4.45
N ALA A 153 5.71 34.15 -5.40
CA ALA A 153 6.32 34.99 -6.42
C ALA A 153 6.96 36.28 -5.85
N GLU A 154 6.36 36.89 -4.83
CA GLU A 154 6.93 38.07 -4.16
C GLU A 154 8.23 37.74 -3.41
N ILE A 155 8.27 36.59 -2.72
CA ILE A 155 9.46 36.12 -2.01
C ILE A 155 10.59 35.79 -2.99
N GLU A 156 10.26 35.17 -4.13
CA GLU A 156 11.26 34.88 -5.18
C GLU A 156 11.79 36.16 -5.83
N ALA A 157 10.93 37.16 -6.06
CA ALA A 157 11.33 38.46 -6.58
C ALA A 157 12.24 39.23 -5.61
N GLU A 158 11.94 39.21 -4.30
CA GLU A 158 12.79 39.83 -3.27
C GLU A 158 14.15 39.14 -3.18
N LYS A 159 14.17 37.79 -3.24
CA LYS A 159 15.41 37.02 -3.24
C LYS A 159 16.24 37.24 -4.51
N ALA A 160 15.60 37.38 -5.66
CA ALA A 160 16.27 37.70 -6.92
C ALA A 160 16.83 39.14 -6.92
N ALA A 161 16.12 40.09 -6.31
CA ALA A 161 16.60 41.45 -6.12
C ALA A 161 17.80 41.52 -5.16
N ALA A 162 17.74 40.80 -4.03
CA ALA A 162 18.83 40.69 -3.08
C ALA A 162 20.07 40.00 -3.69
N ALA A 163 19.88 38.96 -4.51
CA ALA A 163 20.97 38.30 -5.22
C ALA A 163 21.64 39.22 -6.25
N ARG A 164 20.87 40.08 -6.93
CA ARG A 164 21.40 41.09 -7.85
C ARG A 164 22.16 42.19 -7.11
N ALA A 165 21.66 42.68 -5.98
CA ALA A 165 22.37 43.66 -5.15
C ALA A 165 23.70 43.12 -4.60
N ALA A 166 23.73 41.85 -4.17
CA ALA A 166 24.94 41.20 -3.68
C ALA A 166 25.99 40.91 -4.77
N LEU A 167 25.58 40.89 -6.04
CA LEU A 167 26.49 40.78 -7.19
C LEU A 167 27.13 42.14 -7.52
N ASP A 168 26.38 43.23 -7.39
CA ASP A 168 26.86 44.60 -7.63
C ASP A 168 27.91 45.01 -6.59
N GLU A 169 27.68 44.71 -5.30
CA GLU A 169 28.64 45.00 -4.21
C GLU A 169 29.96 44.21 -4.35
N LYS A 170 29.93 43.00 -4.93
CA LYS A 170 31.13 42.20 -5.19
C LYS A 170 31.94 42.67 -6.40
N SER A 171 31.33 43.39 -7.33
CA SER A 171 32.06 44.02 -8.45
C SER A 171 32.87 45.23 -8.00
N ASP A 172 32.37 46.05 -7.06
CA ASP A 172 33.07 47.25 -6.59
C ASP A 172 34.29 46.94 -5.71
N LEU A 173 34.27 45.85 -4.92
CA LEU A 173 35.44 45.41 -4.15
C LEU A 173 36.58 44.83 -5.00
N LYS A 174 36.34 44.51 -6.27
CA LYS A 174 37.35 43.90 -7.16
C LYS A 174 37.98 44.92 -8.12
N ALA A 175 37.50 46.16 -8.11
CA ALA A 175 37.98 47.26 -8.95
C ALA A 175 38.79 48.33 -8.18
N SER A 176 38.96 48.18 -6.87
CA SER A 176 39.82 49.04 -6.02
C SER A 176 41.04 48.28 -5.52
#